data_AF-A0A7S1QDT2-F1
#
_entry.id   AF-A0A7S1QDT2-F1
#
_cell.length_a   1.000
_cell.length_b   1.000
_cell.length_c   1.000
_cell.angle_alpha   90.00
_cell.angle_beta   90.00
_cell.angle_gamma   90.00
#
_symmetry.space_group_name_H-M   'P 1'
#
loop_
_entity.id
_entity.type
_entity.pdbx_description
1 polymer ?
#
loop_
_entity_poly.entity_id
_entity_poly.type
_entity_poly.pdbx_seq_one_letter_code
_entity_poly.pdbx_strand_id
1 'polypeptide(L)'
;CITLTTAGIKSAVEEQLSRLAEALNVTLRRSAQGHLTKIDKFLDEALATLDQQFTKLEDLTKAASQQAHLHEQRTKYSIDFSLFDNKNKLLQSMSGTKGVPSKQTRERWERFVSRLESYEDEMSKQLEAMKASVDSSLQAFRGTLETFAAQWNERKPKDPKSEGALPYITERKTTFAELKEKAADLKAQCNYFQLDEPDFGVMEELEDDIASYEGMWKVMDEFNAEVA
;
A
#
# COMPACT_ATOMS: atom_id res chain seq x y z
N CYS A 1 80.84 -40.07 0.89
CA CYS A 1 79.36 -40.07 0.99
C CYS A 1 78.88 -38.69 1.38
N ILE A 2 77.94 -38.10 0.63
CA ILE A 2 77.26 -36.85 1.01
C ILE A 2 75.89 -37.25 1.55
N THR A 3 75.61 -36.95 2.82
CA THR A 3 74.29 -37.11 3.43
C THR A 3 73.53 -35.79 3.30
N LEU A 4 72.40 -35.82 2.60
CA LEU A 4 71.59 -34.65 2.31
C LEU A 4 70.29 -34.72 3.12
N THR A 5 70.08 -33.74 4.00
CA THR A 5 68.89 -33.67 4.85
C THR A 5 67.74 -33.02 4.08
N THR A 6 66.67 -33.77 3.80
CA THR A 6 65.47 -33.28 3.09
C THR A 6 64.41 -32.68 4.02
N ALA A 7 64.65 -32.67 5.34
CA ALA A 7 63.71 -32.15 6.34
C ALA A 7 63.32 -30.69 6.09
N GLY A 8 64.26 -29.84 5.65
CA GLY A 8 63.98 -28.44 5.31
C GLY A 8 63.03 -28.30 4.12
N ILE A 9 63.16 -29.16 3.10
CA ILE A 9 62.27 -29.18 1.93
C ILE A 9 60.87 -29.64 2.36
N LYS A 10 60.78 -30.71 3.16
CA LYS A 10 59.51 -31.21 3.69
C LYS A 10 58.77 -30.12 4.47
N SER A 11 59.46 -29.45 5.39
CA SER A 11 58.87 -28.38 6.20
C SER A 11 58.39 -27.20 5.36
N ALA A 12 59.14 -26.79 4.33
CA ALA A 12 58.73 -25.73 3.42
C ALA A 12 57.46 -26.11 2.62
N VAL A 13 57.36 -27.37 2.16
CA VAL A 13 56.17 -27.87 1.46
C VAL A 13 54.95 -27.92 2.39
N GLU A 14 55.11 -28.43 3.62
CA GLU A 14 54.05 -28.46 4.62
C GLU A 14 53.55 -27.06 4.97
N GLU A 15 54.45 -26.07 5.05
CA GLU A 15 54.07 -24.67 5.25
C GLU A 15 53.23 -24.11 4.09
N GLN A 16 53.63 -24.36 2.84
CA GLN A 16 52.85 -23.91 1.68
C GLN A 16 51.48 -24.59 1.59
N LEU A 17 51.39 -25.89 1.92
CA LEU A 17 50.13 -26.61 1.98
C LEU A 17 49.19 -26.04 3.06
N SER A 18 49.74 -25.72 4.24
CA SER A 18 48.98 -25.09 5.32
C SER A 18 48.45 -23.71 4.91
N ARG A 19 49.30 -22.87 4.30
CA ARG A 19 48.90 -21.55 3.78
C ARG A 19 47.81 -21.64 2.71
N LEU A 20 47.90 -22.62 1.81
CA LEU A 20 46.88 -22.84 0.78
C LEU A 20 45.55 -23.29 1.40
N ALA A 21 45.58 -24.20 2.36
CA ALA A 21 44.39 -24.66 3.07
C ALA A 21 43.69 -23.51 3.80
N GLU A 22 44.45 -22.65 4.47
CA GLU A 22 43.91 -21.46 5.13
C GLU A 22 43.27 -20.48 4.14
N ALA A 23 43.96 -20.19 3.03
CA ALA A 23 43.43 -19.32 1.98
C ALA A 23 42.13 -19.86 1.37
N LEU A 24 42.04 -21.17 1.14
CA LEU A 24 40.83 -21.83 0.64
C LEU A 24 39.69 -21.75 1.66
N ASN A 25 39.97 -21.99 2.94
CA ASN A 25 38.97 -21.87 4.01
C ASN A 25 38.40 -20.45 4.10
N VAL A 26 39.27 -19.43 4.11
CA VAL A 26 38.85 -18.02 4.15
C VAL A 26 38.00 -17.68 2.91
N THR A 27 38.43 -18.11 1.73
CA THR A 27 37.74 -17.79 0.47
C THR A 27 36.38 -18.49 0.38
N LEU A 28 36.30 -19.77 0.76
CA LEU A 28 35.06 -20.54 0.76
C LEU A 28 34.07 -19.98 1.79
N ARG A 29 34.54 -19.65 2.99
CA ARG A 29 33.72 -19.03 4.05
C ARG A 29 33.15 -17.69 3.59
N ARG A 30 33.98 -16.83 2.99
CA ARG A 30 33.54 -15.54 2.42
C ARG A 30 32.52 -15.75 1.30
N SER A 31 32.73 -16.73 0.43
CA SER A 31 31.80 -17.04 -0.65
C SER A 31 30.44 -17.54 -0.13
N ALA A 32 30.42 -18.43 0.86
CA ALA A 32 29.19 -18.89 1.51
C ALA A 32 28.46 -17.72 2.19
N GLN A 33 29.17 -16.90 2.96
CA GLN A 33 28.60 -15.72 3.60
C GLN A 33 28.03 -14.73 2.58
N GLY A 34 28.67 -14.60 1.42
CA GLY A 34 28.18 -13.77 0.31
C GLY A 34 26.80 -14.18 -0.21
N HIS A 35 26.44 -15.48 -0.21
CA HIS A 35 25.08 -15.90 -0.56
C HIS A 35 24.07 -15.46 0.50
N LEU A 36 24.38 -15.64 1.79
CA LEU A 36 23.51 -15.17 2.87
C LEU A 36 23.29 -13.66 2.81
N THR A 37 24.35 -12.86 2.63
CA THR A 37 24.23 -11.41 2.50
C THR A 37 23.36 -10.99 1.32
N LYS A 38 23.41 -11.71 0.19
CA LYS A 38 22.52 -11.45 -0.96
C LYS A 38 21.07 -11.75 -0.62
N ILE A 39 20.82 -12.89 0.03
CA ILE A 39 19.47 -13.29 0.46
C ILE A 39 18.93 -12.30 1.49
N ASP A 40 19.74 -11.89 2.48
CA ASP A 40 19.32 -10.94 3.51
C ASP A 40 18.93 -9.59 2.92
N LYS A 41 19.68 -9.07 1.94
CA LYS A 41 19.32 -7.83 1.23
C LYS A 41 18.00 -7.94 0.49
N PHE A 42 17.79 -9.05 -0.21
CA PHE A 42 16.49 -9.33 -0.84
C PHE A 42 15.36 -9.38 0.19
N LEU A 43 15.59 -10.05 1.32
CA LEU A 43 14.59 -10.14 2.38
C LEU A 43 14.27 -8.79 3.01
N ASP A 44 15.24 -7.88 3.13
CA ASP A 44 15.00 -6.49 3.56
C ASP A 44 14.02 -5.78 2.61
N GLU A 45 14.28 -5.82 1.31
CA GLU A 45 13.47 -5.17 0.28
C GLU A 45 12.08 -5.82 0.13
N ALA A 46 12.04 -7.15 0.11
CA ALA A 46 10.81 -7.91 -0.08
C ALA A 46 9.84 -7.78 1.10
N LEU A 47 10.34 -7.90 2.34
CA LEU A 47 9.49 -7.73 3.51
C LEU A 47 8.99 -6.29 3.64
N ALA A 48 9.83 -5.29 3.36
CA ALA A 48 9.40 -3.89 3.34
C ALA A 48 8.28 -3.63 2.32
N THR A 49 8.34 -4.29 1.16
CA THR A 49 7.29 -4.19 0.12
C THR A 49 5.99 -4.87 0.56
N LEU A 50 6.08 -6.06 1.17
CA LEU A 50 4.91 -6.81 1.64
C LEU A 50 4.25 -6.22 2.90
N ASP A 51 5.00 -5.45 3.70
CA ASP A 51 4.46 -4.77 4.89
C ASP A 51 3.84 -3.39 4.56
N GLN A 52 3.94 -2.91 3.33
CA GLN A 52 3.29 -1.68 2.90
C GLN A 52 1.76 -1.86 2.81
N GLN A 53 1.02 -0.99 3.50
CA GLN A 53 -0.44 -0.95 3.42
C GLN A 53 -0.91 -0.17 2.19
N PHE A 54 -1.98 -0.64 1.56
CA PHE A 54 -2.59 0.02 0.41
C PHE A 54 -3.65 1.00 0.86
N THR A 55 -3.63 2.20 0.27
CA THR A 55 -4.69 3.20 0.49
C THR A 55 -5.44 3.52 -0.80
N LYS A 56 -4.95 3.04 -1.96
CA LYS A 56 -5.48 3.34 -3.29
C LYS A 56 -5.45 2.12 -4.21
N LEU A 57 -6.33 2.09 -5.21
CA LEU A 57 -6.44 1.02 -6.21
C LEU A 57 -5.22 0.94 -7.15
N GLU A 58 -4.60 2.06 -7.47
CA GLU A 58 -3.32 2.10 -8.21
C GLU A 58 -2.22 1.39 -7.42
N ASP A 59 -2.22 1.55 -6.09
CA ASP A 59 -1.30 0.84 -5.22
C ASP A 59 -1.57 -0.67 -5.26
N LEU A 60 -2.85 -1.10 -5.37
CA LEU A 60 -3.21 -2.52 -5.50
C LEU A 60 -2.72 -3.14 -6.81
N THR A 61 -2.84 -2.43 -7.93
CA THR A 61 -2.34 -2.96 -9.22
C THR A 61 -0.82 -3.09 -9.22
N LYS A 62 -0.13 -2.07 -8.69
CA LYS A 62 1.31 -2.10 -8.51
C LYS A 62 1.74 -3.22 -7.57
N ALA A 63 0.99 -3.43 -6.49
CA ALA A 63 1.24 -4.49 -5.53
C ALA A 63 1.07 -5.89 -6.12
N ALA A 64 0.03 -6.11 -6.93
CA ALA A 64 -0.17 -7.38 -7.63
C ALA A 64 1.01 -7.69 -8.56
N SER A 65 1.50 -6.67 -9.29
CA SER A 65 2.71 -6.82 -10.13
C SER A 65 3.96 -7.11 -9.30
N GLN A 66 4.14 -6.43 -8.17
CA GLN A 66 5.26 -6.66 -7.25
C GLN A 66 5.19 -8.06 -6.63
N GLN A 67 4.01 -8.54 -6.25
CA GLN A 67 3.80 -9.88 -5.73
C GLN A 67 4.20 -10.95 -6.76
N ALA A 68 3.77 -10.81 -8.01
CA ALA A 68 4.16 -11.71 -9.09
C ALA A 68 5.69 -11.76 -9.26
N HIS A 69 6.34 -10.60 -9.22
CA HIS A 69 7.81 -10.51 -9.27
C HIS A 69 8.48 -11.17 -8.04
N LEU A 70 7.94 -11.00 -6.83
CA LEU A 70 8.44 -11.65 -5.62
C LEU A 70 8.29 -13.19 -5.68
N HIS A 71 7.21 -13.70 -6.29
CA HIS A 71 7.05 -15.13 -6.55
C HIS A 71 8.11 -15.67 -7.51
N GLU A 72 8.49 -14.93 -8.54
CA GLU A 72 9.56 -15.34 -9.45
C GLU A 72 10.92 -15.36 -8.72
N GLN A 73 11.22 -14.30 -7.95
CA GLN A 73 12.45 -14.20 -7.18
C GLN A 73 12.56 -15.27 -6.09
N ARG A 74 11.45 -15.77 -5.54
CA ARG A 74 11.42 -16.88 -4.57
C ARG A 74 12.20 -18.09 -5.09
N THR A 75 12.00 -18.46 -6.35
CA THR A 75 12.69 -19.61 -6.98
C THR A 75 14.19 -19.38 -7.06
N LYS A 76 14.59 -18.17 -7.48
CA LYS A 76 16.00 -17.78 -7.61
C LYS A 76 16.74 -17.86 -6.27
N TYR A 77 16.17 -17.30 -5.20
CA TYR A 77 16.83 -17.30 -3.88
C TYR A 77 16.79 -18.67 -3.18
N SER A 78 15.84 -19.54 -3.53
CA SER A 78 15.88 -20.95 -3.14
C SER A 78 17.11 -21.67 -3.69
N ILE A 79 17.50 -21.37 -4.94
CA ILE A 79 18.75 -21.88 -5.54
C ILE A 79 19.97 -21.31 -4.79
N ASP A 80 19.97 -20.02 -4.43
CA ASP A 80 21.07 -19.43 -3.64
C ASP A 80 21.23 -20.10 -2.27
N PHE A 81 20.15 -20.51 -1.60
CA PHE A 81 20.22 -21.32 -0.38
C PHE A 81 20.89 -22.68 -0.63
N SER A 82 20.59 -23.34 -1.75
CA SER A 82 21.24 -24.61 -2.12
C SER A 82 22.74 -24.42 -2.35
N LEU A 83 23.14 -23.36 -3.06
CA LEU A 83 24.54 -23.02 -3.29
C LEU A 83 25.26 -22.71 -1.97
N PHE A 84 24.61 -21.97 -1.07
CA PHE A 84 25.10 -21.75 0.29
C PHE A 84 25.31 -23.07 1.03
N ASP A 85 24.32 -23.96 1.06
CA ASP A 85 24.38 -25.22 1.80
C ASP A 85 25.49 -26.14 1.29
N ASN A 86 25.68 -26.21 -0.03
CA ASN A 86 26.77 -26.97 -0.63
C ASN A 86 28.14 -26.42 -0.21
N LYS A 87 28.33 -25.09 -0.28
CA LYS A 87 29.57 -24.44 0.17
C LYS A 87 29.80 -24.60 1.67
N ASN A 88 28.74 -24.52 2.47
CA ASN A 88 28.82 -24.61 3.92
C ASN A 88 29.14 -26.04 4.40
N LYS A 89 28.57 -27.06 3.74
CA LYS A 89 28.92 -28.47 3.95
C LYS A 89 30.39 -28.74 3.60
N LEU A 90 30.85 -28.23 2.46
CA LEU A 90 32.25 -28.35 2.05
C LEU A 90 33.18 -27.70 3.08
N LEU A 91 32.86 -26.48 3.54
CA LEU A 91 33.63 -25.76 4.55
C LEU A 91 33.77 -26.58 5.84
N GLN A 92 32.68 -27.16 6.33
CA GLN A 92 32.69 -28.02 7.52
C GLN A 92 33.55 -29.26 7.33
N SER A 93 33.48 -29.89 6.15
CA SER A 93 34.29 -31.08 5.83
C SER A 93 35.80 -30.78 5.73
N MET A 94 36.19 -29.61 5.21
CA MET A 94 37.59 -29.25 4.98
C MET A 94 38.29 -28.70 6.23
N SER A 95 37.56 -27.97 7.08
CA SER A 95 38.14 -27.28 8.24
C SER A 95 37.89 -27.99 9.56
N GLY A 96 36.93 -28.92 9.63
CA GLY A 96 36.45 -29.49 10.90
C GLY A 96 35.83 -28.44 11.83
N THR A 97 35.61 -27.20 11.35
CA THR A 97 35.05 -26.10 12.12
C THR A 97 33.56 -25.95 11.85
N LYS A 98 32.87 -25.22 12.75
CA LYS A 98 31.48 -24.83 12.51
C LYS A 98 31.40 -23.96 11.25
N GLY A 99 30.41 -24.28 10.42
CA GLY A 99 30.12 -23.52 9.21
C GLY A 99 29.63 -22.10 9.49
N VAL A 100 29.24 -21.42 8.42
CA VAL A 100 28.58 -20.12 8.49
C VAL A 100 27.16 -20.31 9.06
N PRO A 101 26.76 -19.55 10.09
CA PRO A 101 25.41 -19.62 10.65
C PRO A 101 24.39 -19.05 9.65
N SER A 102 23.25 -19.74 9.48
CA SER A 102 22.17 -19.32 8.58
C SER A 102 20.79 -19.28 9.24
N LYS A 103 20.70 -19.58 10.55
CA LYS A 103 19.43 -19.73 11.26
C LYS A 103 18.55 -18.48 11.12
N GLN A 104 19.10 -17.30 11.40
CA GLN A 104 18.37 -16.03 11.31
C GLN A 104 17.85 -15.76 9.88
N THR A 105 18.71 -15.91 8.86
CA THR A 105 18.30 -15.72 7.46
C THR A 105 17.20 -16.71 7.04
N ARG A 106 17.22 -17.94 7.56
CA ARG A 106 16.17 -18.95 7.32
C ARG A 106 14.85 -18.61 8.00
N GLU A 107 14.88 -18.16 9.26
CA GLU A 107 13.68 -17.69 9.97
C GLU A 107 13.04 -16.50 9.24
N ARG A 108 13.86 -15.56 8.76
CA ARG A 108 13.39 -14.43 7.93
C ARG A 108 12.81 -14.90 6.60
N TRP A 109 13.40 -15.91 5.98
CA TRP A 109 12.90 -16.51 4.75
C TRP A 109 11.54 -17.19 4.95
N GLU A 110 11.36 -17.95 6.03
CA GLU A 110 10.08 -18.55 6.39
C GLU A 110 9.01 -17.48 6.60
N ARG A 111 9.34 -16.39 7.30
CA ARG A 111 8.45 -15.23 7.44
C ARG A 111 8.09 -14.63 6.08
N PHE A 112 9.07 -14.45 5.19
CA PHE A 112 8.82 -13.94 3.83
C PHE A 112 7.86 -14.85 3.04
N VAL A 113 8.08 -16.16 3.06
CA VAL A 113 7.22 -17.12 2.35
C VAL A 113 5.79 -17.07 2.91
N SER A 114 5.64 -17.11 4.23
CA SER A 114 4.32 -17.02 4.87
C SER A 114 3.61 -15.70 4.56
N ARG A 115 4.34 -14.58 4.59
CA ARG A 115 3.81 -13.26 4.25
C ARG A 115 3.37 -13.18 2.80
N LEU A 116 4.18 -13.72 1.88
CA LEU A 116 3.89 -13.73 0.45
C LEU A 116 2.63 -14.57 0.14
N GLU A 117 2.46 -15.69 0.84
CA GLU A 117 1.27 -16.56 0.72
C GLU A 117 0.01 -15.91 1.29
N SER A 118 0.11 -15.10 2.35
CA SER A 118 -1.05 -14.37 2.91
C SER A 118 -1.37 -13.05 2.19
N TYR A 119 -0.45 -12.56 1.35
CA TYR A 119 -0.54 -11.22 0.76
C TYR A 119 -1.72 -11.06 -0.20
N GLU A 120 -2.02 -12.08 -1.02
CA GLU A 120 -3.14 -12.05 -1.97
C GLU A 120 -4.49 -11.95 -1.25
N ASP A 121 -4.69 -12.79 -0.25
CA ASP A 121 -5.90 -12.78 0.58
C ASP A 121 -6.07 -11.45 1.32
N GLU A 122 -4.99 -10.90 1.84
CA GLU A 122 -5.02 -9.60 2.51
C GLU A 122 -5.31 -8.45 1.55
N MET A 123 -4.73 -8.48 0.35
CA MET A 123 -5.00 -7.49 -0.70
C MET A 123 -6.47 -7.54 -1.11
N SER A 124 -7.03 -8.74 -1.29
CA SER A 124 -8.45 -8.91 -1.58
C SER A 124 -9.34 -8.39 -0.44
N LYS A 125 -8.99 -8.68 0.82
CA LYS A 125 -9.73 -8.16 1.98
C LYS A 125 -9.67 -6.64 2.09
N GLN A 126 -8.52 -6.04 1.83
CA GLN A 126 -8.34 -4.58 1.82
C GLN A 126 -9.18 -3.94 0.71
N LEU A 127 -9.23 -4.54 -0.48
CA LEU A 127 -10.09 -4.06 -1.56
C LEU A 127 -11.57 -4.06 -1.16
N GLU A 128 -12.06 -5.16 -0.59
CA GLU A 128 -13.46 -5.25 -0.14
C GLU A 128 -13.76 -4.29 1.00
N ALA A 129 -12.82 -4.09 1.93
CA ALA A 129 -12.95 -3.09 2.99
C ALA A 129 -13.03 -1.65 2.42
N MET A 130 -12.24 -1.31 1.39
CA MET A 130 -12.31 -0.02 0.73
C MET A 130 -13.66 0.19 0.03
N LYS A 131 -14.16 -0.80 -0.71
CA LYS A 131 -15.49 -0.75 -1.34
C LYS A 131 -16.60 -0.54 -0.30
N ALA A 132 -16.55 -1.28 0.81
CA ALA A 132 -17.50 -1.13 1.91
C ALA A 132 -17.43 0.26 2.57
N SER A 133 -16.24 0.84 2.68
CA SER A 133 -16.05 2.21 3.18
C SER A 133 -16.66 3.26 2.25
N VAL A 134 -16.54 3.07 0.93
CA VAL A 134 -17.17 3.95 -0.06
C VAL A 134 -18.70 3.82 0.02
N ASP A 135 -19.23 2.60 0.09
CA ASP A 135 -20.68 2.38 0.25
C ASP A 135 -21.24 3.01 1.52
N SER A 136 -20.56 2.83 2.66
CA SER A 136 -20.93 3.48 3.93
C SER A 136 -20.93 5.01 3.81
N SER A 137 -19.94 5.57 3.10
CA SER A 137 -19.84 7.01 2.86
C SER A 137 -20.94 7.52 1.93
N LEU A 138 -21.35 6.74 0.93
CA LEU A 138 -22.51 7.03 0.08
C LEU A 138 -23.81 7.01 0.88
N GLN A 139 -24.01 6.03 1.76
CA GLN A 139 -25.19 5.96 2.62
C GLN A 139 -25.26 7.15 3.59
N ALA A 140 -24.14 7.50 4.23
CA ALA A 140 -24.06 8.67 5.10
C ALA A 140 -24.34 9.98 4.34
N PHE A 141 -23.81 10.10 3.12
CA PHE A 141 -24.07 11.24 2.26
C PHE A 141 -25.54 11.33 1.84
N ARG A 142 -26.18 10.22 1.45
CA ARG A 142 -27.61 10.15 1.15
C ARG A 142 -28.46 10.62 2.34
N GLY A 143 -28.19 10.13 3.55
CA GLY A 143 -28.91 10.59 4.74
C GLY A 143 -28.70 12.08 5.04
N THR A 144 -27.49 12.60 4.77
CA THR A 144 -27.21 14.03 4.89
C THR A 144 -28.00 14.84 3.85
N LEU A 145 -28.08 14.35 2.61
CA LEU A 145 -28.84 14.98 1.53
C LEU A 145 -30.35 14.99 1.84
N GLU A 146 -30.92 13.87 2.30
CA GLU A 146 -32.32 13.78 2.70
C GLU A 146 -32.64 14.74 3.85
N THR A 147 -31.76 14.81 4.86
CA THR A 147 -31.91 15.75 5.98
C THR A 147 -31.86 17.20 5.49
N PHE A 148 -30.94 17.51 4.58
CA PHE A 148 -30.85 18.83 3.97
C PHE A 148 -32.13 19.17 3.19
N ALA A 149 -32.61 18.25 2.36
CA ALA A 149 -33.83 18.42 1.56
C ALA A 149 -35.08 18.59 2.44
N ALA A 150 -35.18 17.85 3.54
CA ALA A 150 -36.27 18.01 4.51
C ALA A 150 -36.22 19.39 5.20
N GLN A 151 -35.05 19.81 5.66
CA GLN A 151 -34.86 21.13 6.28
C GLN A 151 -35.18 22.27 5.30
N TRP A 152 -34.76 22.13 4.04
CA TRP A 152 -35.07 23.09 2.99
C TRP A 152 -36.59 23.16 2.73
N ASN A 153 -37.26 22.02 2.54
CA ASN A 153 -38.71 22.00 2.28
C ASN A 153 -39.57 22.49 3.45
N GLU A 154 -39.13 22.26 4.67
CA GLU A 154 -39.82 22.74 5.88
C GLU A 154 -39.67 24.27 6.04
N ARG A 155 -38.44 24.77 5.86
CA ARG A 155 -38.07 26.16 6.20
C ARG A 155 -37.98 27.10 5.00
N LYS A 156 -38.24 26.61 3.77
CA LYS A 156 -38.26 27.49 2.61
C LYS A 156 -39.28 28.61 2.82
N PRO A 157 -38.91 29.88 2.58
CA PRO A 157 -39.80 31.00 2.85
C PRO A 157 -41.06 30.92 1.96
N LYS A 158 -42.22 30.68 2.58
CA LYS A 158 -43.53 30.52 1.91
C LYS A 158 -44.37 31.79 1.95
N ASP A 159 -44.10 32.68 2.89
CA ASP A 159 -44.83 33.93 3.07
C ASP A 159 -44.01 35.09 2.49
N PRO A 160 -44.56 35.93 1.58
CA PRO A 160 -43.88 37.10 1.04
C PRO A 160 -43.49 38.17 2.08
N LYS A 161 -43.92 38.05 3.34
CA LYS A 161 -43.52 38.92 4.46
C LYS A 161 -42.39 38.35 5.34
N SER A 162 -41.79 37.23 4.97
CA SER A 162 -40.67 36.66 5.75
C SER A 162 -39.43 37.55 5.70
N GLU A 163 -39.18 38.32 6.77
CA GLU A 163 -37.92 39.04 6.97
C GLU A 163 -36.75 38.04 7.11
N GLY A 164 -35.63 38.32 6.44
CA GLY A 164 -34.44 37.45 6.48
C GLY A 164 -34.45 36.24 5.54
N ALA A 165 -35.37 36.19 4.57
CA ALA A 165 -35.43 35.12 3.56
C ALA A 165 -34.18 35.02 2.67
N LEU A 166 -33.67 36.14 2.15
CA LEU A 166 -32.48 36.19 1.29
C LEU A 166 -31.19 35.68 1.96
N PRO A 167 -30.80 36.14 3.18
CA PRO A 167 -29.60 35.62 3.83
C PRO A 167 -29.72 34.12 4.15
N TYR A 168 -30.91 33.63 4.52
CA TYR A 168 -31.15 32.20 4.72
C TYR A 168 -30.98 31.37 3.44
N ILE A 169 -31.52 31.83 2.31
CA ILE A 169 -31.37 31.16 1.00
C ILE A 169 -29.89 31.15 0.56
N THR A 170 -29.16 32.25 0.79
CA THR A 170 -27.74 32.37 0.43
C THR A 170 -26.86 31.42 1.26
N GLU A 171 -27.13 31.28 2.56
CA GLU A 171 -26.47 30.31 3.44
C GLU A 171 -26.75 28.86 2.99
N ARG A 172 -28.00 28.57 2.62
CA ARG A 172 -28.41 27.26 2.11
C ARG A 172 -27.77 26.92 0.77
N LYS A 173 -27.58 27.91 -0.10
CA LYS A 173 -26.84 27.76 -1.36
C LYS A 173 -25.36 27.43 -1.12
N THR A 174 -24.73 28.07 -0.13
CA THR A 174 -23.33 27.82 0.23
C THR A 174 -23.15 26.39 0.75
N THR A 175 -24.00 25.98 1.69
CA THR A 175 -23.98 24.62 2.25
C THR A 175 -24.33 23.55 1.21
N PHE A 176 -25.19 23.87 0.23
CA PHE A 176 -25.46 22.99 -0.90
C PHE A 176 -24.26 22.86 -1.86
N ALA A 177 -23.49 23.93 -2.08
CA ALA A 177 -22.26 23.87 -2.86
C ALA A 177 -21.21 22.94 -2.22
N GLU A 178 -21.08 22.94 -0.89
CA GLU A 178 -20.22 21.98 -0.17
C GLU A 178 -20.70 20.53 -0.32
N LEU A 179 -22.01 20.30 -0.35
CA LEU A 179 -22.57 18.96 -0.61
C LEU A 179 -22.28 18.49 -2.02
N LYS A 180 -22.30 19.39 -3.02
CA LYS A 180 -21.91 19.09 -4.40
C LYS A 180 -20.45 18.71 -4.54
N GLU A 181 -19.55 19.39 -3.83
CA GLU A 181 -18.12 19.05 -3.83
C GLU A 181 -17.92 17.62 -3.27
N LYS A 182 -18.55 17.31 -2.13
CA LYS A 182 -18.53 15.96 -1.55
C LYS A 182 -19.14 14.90 -2.47
N ALA A 183 -20.19 15.24 -3.21
CA ALA A 183 -20.80 14.36 -4.19
C ALA A 183 -19.85 14.04 -5.36
N ALA A 184 -19.15 15.05 -5.86
CA ALA A 184 -18.16 14.89 -6.92
C ALA A 184 -17.00 14.00 -6.45
N ASP A 185 -16.53 14.19 -5.21
CA ASP A 185 -15.50 13.33 -4.61
C ASP A 185 -15.95 11.88 -4.48
N LEU A 186 -17.18 11.64 -4.03
CA LEU A 186 -17.74 10.29 -3.93
C LEU A 186 -17.93 9.64 -5.31
N LYS A 187 -18.38 10.39 -6.32
CA LYS A 187 -18.44 9.90 -7.72
C LYS A 187 -17.06 9.55 -8.25
N ALA A 188 -16.06 10.39 -8.00
CA ALA A 188 -14.68 10.12 -8.40
C ALA A 188 -14.15 8.83 -7.74
N GLN A 189 -14.43 8.63 -6.45
CA GLN A 189 -14.09 7.39 -5.75
C GLN A 189 -14.83 6.17 -6.31
N CYS A 190 -16.13 6.26 -6.60
CA CYS A 190 -16.90 5.16 -7.19
C CYS A 190 -16.36 4.76 -8.57
N ASN A 191 -16.12 5.75 -9.44
CA ASN A 191 -15.51 5.54 -10.76
C ASN A 191 -14.12 4.90 -10.64
N TYR A 192 -13.33 5.35 -9.68
CA TYR A 192 -12.01 4.79 -9.43
C TYR A 192 -12.08 3.32 -9.01
N PHE A 193 -13.02 2.94 -8.15
CA PHE A 193 -13.26 1.54 -7.75
C PHE A 193 -14.11 0.72 -8.73
N GLN A 194 -14.51 1.30 -9.88
CA GLN A 194 -15.41 0.70 -10.86
C GLN A 194 -16.74 0.22 -10.24
N LEU A 195 -17.21 0.96 -9.24
CA LEU A 195 -18.52 0.75 -8.63
C LEU A 195 -19.58 1.50 -9.44
N ASP A 196 -20.83 1.03 -9.37
CA ASP A 196 -21.95 1.68 -10.04
C ASP A 196 -22.04 3.16 -9.63
N GLU A 197 -22.25 4.04 -10.60
CA GLU A 197 -22.28 5.48 -10.34
C GLU A 197 -23.45 5.80 -9.40
N PRO A 198 -23.21 6.49 -8.28
CA PRO A 198 -24.28 6.81 -7.34
C PRO A 198 -25.26 7.78 -7.99
N ASP A 199 -26.53 7.37 -8.06
CA ASP A 199 -27.62 8.26 -8.44
C ASP A 199 -27.86 9.30 -7.33
N PHE A 200 -27.79 10.56 -7.73
CA PHE A 200 -28.05 11.72 -6.90
C PHE A 200 -29.09 12.66 -7.53
N GLY A 201 -30.08 12.15 -8.27
CA GLY A 201 -31.11 12.98 -8.92
C GLY A 201 -31.80 14.01 -8.00
N VAL A 202 -31.92 13.71 -6.70
CA VAL A 202 -32.43 14.65 -5.67
C VAL A 202 -31.59 15.93 -5.55
N MET A 203 -30.31 15.92 -5.91
CA MET A 203 -29.48 17.13 -5.94
C MET A 203 -29.87 18.06 -7.09
N GLU A 204 -30.18 17.53 -8.28
CA GLU A 204 -30.58 18.37 -9.42
C GLU A 204 -31.92 19.08 -9.12
N GLU A 205 -32.89 18.35 -8.58
CA GLU A 205 -34.18 18.92 -8.19
C GLU A 205 -34.04 20.01 -7.11
N LEU A 206 -33.14 19.80 -6.15
CA LEU A 206 -32.93 20.73 -5.05
C LEU A 206 -32.09 21.95 -5.48
N GLU A 207 -31.20 21.79 -6.45
CA GLU A 207 -30.51 22.92 -7.08
C GLU A 207 -31.49 23.86 -7.78
N ASP A 208 -32.37 23.30 -8.60
CA ASP A 208 -33.38 24.06 -9.33
C ASP A 208 -34.36 24.76 -8.38
N ASP A 209 -34.78 24.09 -7.29
CA ASP A 209 -35.65 24.70 -6.27
C ASP A 209 -34.93 25.86 -5.56
N ILE A 210 -33.68 25.69 -5.10
CA ILE A 210 -32.92 26.76 -4.44
C ILE A 210 -32.71 27.96 -5.39
N ALA A 211 -32.35 27.72 -6.65
CA ALA A 211 -32.13 28.77 -7.64
C ALA A 211 -33.42 29.54 -7.97
N SER A 212 -34.55 28.83 -8.09
CA SER A 212 -35.87 29.44 -8.32
C SER A 212 -36.29 30.35 -7.16
N TYR A 213 -36.13 29.88 -5.92
CA TYR A 213 -36.44 30.67 -4.72
C TYR A 213 -35.50 31.87 -4.56
N GLU A 214 -34.21 31.74 -4.86
CA GLU A 214 -33.26 32.86 -4.87
C GLU A 214 -33.68 33.93 -5.87
N GLY A 215 -34.04 33.54 -7.10
CA GLY A 215 -34.52 34.46 -8.14
C GLY A 215 -35.80 35.17 -7.73
N MET A 216 -36.79 34.43 -7.21
CA MET A 216 -38.06 35.00 -6.75
C MET A 216 -37.87 36.00 -5.60
N TRP A 217 -37.07 35.64 -4.59
CA TRP A 217 -36.85 36.49 -3.42
C TRP A 217 -35.99 37.71 -3.71
N LYS A 218 -35.06 37.62 -4.66
CA LYS A 218 -34.27 38.76 -5.13
C LYS A 218 -35.15 39.80 -5.82
N VAL A 219 -36.07 39.37 -6.69
CA VAL A 219 -37.05 40.27 -7.34
C VAL A 219 -37.99 40.90 -6.30
N MET A 220 -38.40 40.15 -5.27
CA MET A 220 -39.23 40.68 -4.18
C MET A 220 -38.50 41.74 -3.34
N ASP A 221 -37.22 41.55 -3.07
CA ASP A 221 -36.39 42.51 -2.33
C ASP A 221 -36.13 43.78 -3.15
N GLU A 222 -35.85 43.64 -4.46
CA GLU A 222 -35.75 44.76 -5.41
C GLU A 222 -37.06 45.55 -5.46
N PHE A 223 -38.21 44.88 -5.53
CA PHE A 223 -39.52 45.54 -5.50
C PHE A 223 -39.81 46.24 -4.17
N ASN A 224 -39.52 45.59 -3.03
CA ASN A 224 -39.68 46.21 -1.71
C ASN A 224 -38.76 47.41 -1.51
N ALA A 225 -37.56 47.41 -2.11
CA ALA A 225 -36.63 48.53 -2.10
C ALA A 225 -37.06 49.70 -3.00
N GLU A 226 -37.81 49.45 -4.08
CA GLU A 226 -38.38 50.48 -4.95
C GLU A 226 -39.69 51.09 -4.42
N VAL A 227 -40.42 50.35 -3.60
CA VAL A 227 -41.73 50.76 -3.04
C VAL A 227 -41.63 51.40 -1.66
N ALA A 228 -40.49 51.27 -0.97
CA ALA A 228 -40.17 51.94 0.30
C ALA A 228 -39.62 53.36 0.11
#